data_AF-A0A7C1TXA5-F1
#
_entry.id   AF-A0A7C1TXA5-F1
#
_cell.length_a   1.000
_cell.length_b   1.000
_cell.length_c   1.000
_cell.angle_alpha   90.00
_cell.angle_beta   90.00
_cell.angle_gamma   90.00
#
_symmetry.space_group_name_H-M   'P 1'
#
loop_
_entity.id
_entity.type
_entity.pdbx_description
1 polymer ?
#
loop_
_entity_poly.entity_id
_entity_poly.type
_entity_poly.pdbx_seq_one_letter_code
_entity_poly.pdbx_strand_id
1 'polypeptide(L)'
;MSRAWLPFLLLSVLALSGCDIDSNESTVSLQSGHLILGSDHGDDGSAWGLTDCAACHPLMLIHRQAPRIRDLVRDKGFDSCTGCHGGNGGNGGQPPRRCVLCHNSSDLPSHPLGDGINGHDFVKPGRDPLADGQCLVCHVASDMNGRFDINRDLTRFADVRGSAAPYASLSDFCLRCHNRDHQQIGFEITGTASDDPLIAIGDAWRYSDKHGWIDGGGRTYAGLRDQYVYGSRVACTDCHAMHGTRNAGLIIDRPDKGASRLTAAFRQQAWPVVTQNGDFSQLCVLCHAMETLLEQGDVDVGNGLRGVHRMGEDCRPCHRHGEAVQAGM
;
A
#
# COMPACT_ATOMS: atom_id res chain seq x y z
N MET A 1 -45.74 6.92 61.37
CA MET A 1 -45.61 8.02 60.39
C MET A 1 -44.31 8.77 60.68
N SER A 2 -43.23 8.44 59.99
CA SER A 2 -41.93 9.11 60.14
C SER A 2 -41.44 9.58 58.76
N ARG A 3 -41.58 10.89 58.53
CA ARG A 3 -41.05 11.63 57.38
C ARG A 3 -39.57 11.92 57.64
N ALA A 4 -38.66 11.10 57.13
CA ALA A 4 -37.22 11.39 57.20
C ALA A 4 -36.37 10.67 56.14
N TRP A 5 -36.93 10.32 54.97
CA TRP A 5 -36.24 9.50 53.95
C TRP A 5 -36.15 10.14 52.56
N LEU A 6 -36.43 11.44 52.42
CA LEU A 6 -36.41 12.12 51.12
C LEU A 6 -35.09 12.81 50.70
N PRO A 7 -34.11 13.17 51.55
CA PRO A 7 -32.94 13.90 51.04
C PRO A 7 -31.80 12.98 50.56
N PHE A 8 -31.77 11.69 50.95
CA PHE A 8 -30.71 10.76 50.55
C PHE A 8 -30.93 10.13 49.16
N LEU A 9 -32.19 10.10 48.70
CA LEU A 9 -32.54 9.53 47.38
C LEU A 9 -32.31 10.52 46.23
N LEU A 10 -32.23 11.83 46.50
CA LEU A 10 -31.90 12.84 45.47
C LEU A 10 -30.39 13.00 45.24
N LEU A 11 -29.54 12.70 46.23
CA LEU A 11 -28.07 12.79 46.07
C LEU A 11 -27.46 11.57 45.36
N SER A 12 -28.18 10.44 45.36
CA SER A 12 -27.74 9.18 44.73
C SER A 12 -28.04 9.12 43.22
N VAL A 13 -28.98 9.94 42.74
CA VAL A 13 -29.37 10.00 41.32
C VAL A 13 -28.49 10.97 40.52
N LEU A 14 -27.78 11.89 41.18
CA LEU A 14 -26.84 12.82 40.53
C LEU A 14 -25.41 12.28 40.36
N ALA A 15 -25.09 11.13 40.96
CA ALA A 15 -23.80 10.44 40.78
C ALA A 15 -23.86 9.26 39.79
N LEU A 16 -25.03 9.04 39.17
CA LEU A 16 -25.29 8.05 38.14
C LEU A 16 -25.63 8.69 36.78
N SER A 17 -25.25 9.95 36.57
CA SER A 17 -24.97 10.50 35.24
C SER A 17 -23.72 9.79 34.70
N GLY A 18 -23.88 8.49 34.47
CA GLY A 18 -22.94 7.66 33.76
C GLY A 18 -22.61 8.36 32.47
N CYS A 19 -21.32 8.39 32.19
CA CYS A 19 -20.76 8.71 30.90
C CYS A 19 -21.65 8.06 29.83
N ASP A 20 -22.44 8.88 29.15
CA ASP A 20 -22.95 8.53 27.84
C ASP A 20 -21.69 8.26 27.02
N ILE A 21 -21.43 6.98 26.78
CA ILE A 21 -20.51 6.57 25.73
C ILE A 21 -21.26 6.95 24.47
N ASP A 22 -21.01 8.18 24.05
CA ASP A 22 -21.61 8.79 22.89
C ASP A 22 -21.42 7.82 21.71
N SER A 23 -22.54 7.37 21.14
CA SER A 23 -22.58 6.47 19.99
C SER A 23 -22.17 7.17 18.69
N ASN A 24 -21.39 8.24 18.81
CA ASN A 24 -20.99 9.09 17.72
C ASN A 24 -19.57 8.73 17.32
N GLU A 25 -19.52 7.68 16.50
CA GLU A 25 -18.52 7.40 15.46
C GLU A 25 -18.38 8.56 14.44
N SER A 26 -18.69 9.81 14.83
CA SER A 26 -19.07 10.94 13.97
C SER A 26 -18.01 12.04 13.85
N THR A 27 -16.79 11.83 14.33
CA THR A 27 -15.62 12.67 14.02
C THR A 27 -14.66 11.99 13.04
N VAL A 28 -15.15 10.99 12.31
CA VAL A 28 -14.43 10.35 11.20
C VAL A 28 -14.68 11.18 9.96
N SER A 29 -13.63 11.83 9.43
CA SER A 29 -13.75 12.51 8.15
C SER A 29 -14.03 11.48 7.06
N LEU A 30 -15.16 11.59 6.37
CA LEU A 30 -15.50 10.73 5.22
C LEU A 30 -14.47 10.84 4.07
N GLN A 31 -13.60 11.85 4.08
CA GLN A 31 -12.52 12.04 3.12
C GLN A 31 -11.16 11.49 3.59
N SER A 32 -10.98 11.17 4.87
CA SER A 32 -9.66 10.83 5.44
C SER A 32 -9.66 9.84 6.60
N GLY A 33 -10.80 9.25 6.95
CA GLY A 33 -10.82 8.19 7.95
C GLY A 33 -10.66 8.63 9.40
N HIS A 34 -10.22 7.70 10.27
CA HIS A 34 -10.06 7.87 11.72
C HIS A 34 -8.92 8.84 12.15
N LEU A 35 -8.60 9.80 11.27
CA LEU A 35 -7.60 10.84 11.51
C LEU A 35 -8.27 12.05 12.20
N ILE A 36 -7.66 12.51 13.29
CA ILE A 36 -8.06 13.72 14.02
C ILE A 36 -7.58 14.93 13.21
N LEU A 37 -8.43 15.37 12.27
CA LEU A 37 -8.15 16.44 11.32
C LEU A 37 -9.03 17.68 11.51
N GLY A 38 -10.05 17.57 12.36
CA GLY A 38 -10.97 18.65 12.69
C GLY A 38 -10.67 19.29 14.04
N SER A 39 -10.92 20.59 14.15
CA SER A 39 -10.77 21.35 15.39
C SER A 39 -11.82 21.03 16.46
N ASP A 40 -12.67 20.04 16.22
CA ASP A 40 -13.71 19.52 17.09
C ASP A 40 -13.23 18.40 18.01
N HIS A 41 -11.92 18.11 18.03
CA HIS A 41 -11.36 17.12 18.95
C HIS A 41 -11.50 17.55 20.43
N GLY A 42 -12.17 16.72 21.23
CA GLY A 42 -12.58 17.03 22.59
C GLY A 42 -13.88 17.83 22.64
N ASP A 43 -14.51 17.92 23.82
CA ASP A 43 -15.73 18.71 23.99
C ASP A 43 -15.48 20.15 23.54
N ASP A 44 -16.23 20.61 22.52
CA ASP A 44 -16.09 21.92 21.87
C ASP A 44 -14.68 22.23 21.30
N GLY A 45 -13.90 21.22 20.93
CA GLY A 45 -12.55 21.40 20.39
C GLY A 45 -11.45 21.61 21.43
N SER A 46 -11.77 21.42 22.72
CA SER A 46 -10.86 21.66 23.85
C SER A 46 -9.57 20.82 23.82
N ALA A 47 -9.56 19.68 23.12
CA ALA A 47 -8.39 18.82 22.98
C ALA A 47 -7.58 19.10 21.70
N TRP A 48 -8.07 19.94 20.80
CA TRP A 48 -7.37 20.28 19.56
C TRP A 48 -6.07 21.05 19.83
N GLY A 49 -5.00 20.66 19.15
CA GLY A 49 -3.67 21.27 19.27
C GLY A 49 -2.91 20.91 20.56
N LEU A 50 -3.52 20.16 21.48
CA LEU A 50 -2.84 19.70 22.69
C LEU A 50 -1.82 18.61 22.38
N THR A 51 -0.69 18.69 23.08
CA THR A 51 0.50 17.87 22.86
C THR A 51 0.61 16.72 23.88
N ASP A 52 0.02 16.92 25.06
CA ASP A 52 0.00 15.94 26.14
C ASP A 52 -1.29 15.10 26.06
N CYS A 53 -1.24 14.04 25.25
CA CYS A 53 -2.35 13.11 25.12
C CYS A 53 -2.66 12.42 26.46
N ALA A 54 -1.70 12.29 27.38
CA ALA A 54 -1.88 11.56 28.64
C ALA A 54 -2.84 12.25 29.59
N ALA A 55 -2.98 13.57 29.49
CA ALA A 55 -3.91 14.37 30.28
C ALA A 55 -5.37 13.94 30.08
N CYS A 56 -5.72 13.48 28.87
CA CYS A 56 -7.08 13.08 28.51
C CYS A 56 -7.21 11.58 28.23
N HIS A 57 -6.12 10.90 27.85
CA HIS A 57 -6.13 9.52 27.36
C HIS A 57 -5.18 8.62 28.13
N PRO A 58 -5.64 7.95 29.20
CA PRO A 58 -4.81 6.99 29.91
C PRO A 58 -4.52 5.76 29.02
N LEU A 59 -3.25 5.48 28.73
CA LEU A 59 -2.82 4.35 27.86
C LEU A 59 -3.43 3.01 28.26
N MET A 60 -3.66 2.80 29.56
CA MET A 60 -4.25 1.56 30.08
C MET A 60 -5.76 1.41 29.82
N LEU A 61 -6.43 2.51 29.47
CA LEU A 61 -7.88 2.57 29.29
C LEU A 61 -8.29 2.75 27.82
N ILE A 62 -7.45 3.38 27.01
CA ILE A 62 -7.72 3.56 25.58
C ILE A 62 -7.71 2.22 24.82
N HIS A 63 -8.42 2.19 23.69
CA HIS A 63 -8.50 1.02 22.80
C HIS A 63 -8.98 -0.28 23.48
N ARG A 64 -9.70 -0.22 24.60
CA ARG A 64 -10.30 -1.41 25.25
C ARG A 64 -11.18 -2.23 24.30
N GLN A 65 -11.88 -1.56 23.39
CA GLN A 65 -12.74 -2.19 22.37
C GLN A 65 -11.99 -2.50 21.06
N ALA A 66 -10.71 -2.13 20.95
CA ALA A 66 -9.86 -2.37 19.78
C ALA A 66 -8.64 -3.24 20.16
N PRO A 67 -8.86 -4.50 20.58
CA PRO A 67 -7.80 -5.35 21.15
C PRO A 67 -6.64 -5.62 20.20
N ARG A 68 -6.86 -5.52 18.87
CA ARG A 68 -5.82 -5.73 17.85
C ARG A 68 -4.71 -4.68 17.87
N ILE A 69 -5.02 -3.44 18.25
CA ILE A 69 -4.06 -2.33 18.30
C ILE A 69 -3.69 -1.93 19.72
N ARG A 70 -4.51 -2.31 20.71
CA ARG A 70 -4.37 -1.89 22.11
C ARG A 70 -3.00 -2.21 22.67
N ASP A 71 -2.56 -3.46 22.54
CA ASP A 71 -1.30 -3.90 23.14
C ASP A 71 -0.10 -3.24 22.43
N LEU A 72 -0.16 -3.09 21.10
CA LEU A 72 0.84 -2.34 20.34
C LEU A 72 0.94 -0.88 20.81
N VAL A 73 -0.18 -0.17 20.92
CA VAL A 73 -0.22 1.23 21.38
C VAL A 73 0.25 1.36 22.83
N ARG A 74 -0.13 0.41 23.71
CA ARG A 74 0.34 0.38 25.10
C ARG A 74 1.85 0.22 25.17
N ASP A 75 2.40 -0.68 24.37
CA ASP A 75 3.82 -1.01 24.41
C ASP A 75 4.68 0.08 23.75
N LYS A 76 4.17 0.74 22.69
CA LYS A 76 4.85 1.86 22.01
C LYS A 76 4.63 3.22 22.69
N GLY A 77 3.59 3.35 23.51
CA GLY A 77 3.24 4.58 24.21
C GLY A 77 2.67 5.67 23.29
N PHE A 78 2.63 6.90 23.81
CA PHE A 78 2.00 8.05 23.14
C PHE A 78 2.64 8.44 21.80
N ASP A 79 3.88 8.04 21.56
CA ASP A 79 4.57 8.24 20.28
C ASP A 79 3.87 7.54 19.10
N SER A 80 3.07 6.50 19.36
CA SER A 80 2.30 5.77 18.34
C SER A 80 1.02 6.49 17.92
N CYS A 81 0.52 7.42 18.74
CA CYS A 81 -0.76 8.09 18.50
C CYS A 81 -0.76 8.84 17.17
N THR A 82 0.31 9.59 16.88
CA THR A 82 0.38 10.40 15.66
C THR A 82 0.50 9.57 14.39
N GLY A 83 0.90 8.30 14.48
CA GLY A 83 0.91 7.37 13.35
C GLY A 83 -0.48 7.07 12.82
N CYS A 84 -1.49 6.99 13.69
CA CYS A 84 -2.87 6.62 13.33
C CYS A 84 -3.87 7.77 13.41
N HIS A 85 -3.68 8.72 14.32
CA HIS A 85 -4.63 9.81 14.57
C HIS A 85 -4.20 11.14 13.93
N GLY A 86 -3.01 11.20 13.33
CA GLY A 86 -2.47 12.45 12.82
C GLY A 86 -1.95 13.38 13.91
N GLY A 87 -1.66 14.63 13.54
CA GLY A 87 -0.99 15.60 14.41
C GLY A 87 -1.90 16.37 15.36
N ASN A 88 -3.20 16.01 15.47
CA ASN A 88 -4.18 16.71 16.31
C ASN A 88 -4.17 18.25 16.11
N GLY A 89 -4.12 18.72 14.86
CA GLY A 89 -4.15 20.16 14.58
C GLY A 89 -2.89 20.94 14.86
N GLY A 90 -1.79 20.26 15.20
CA GLY A 90 -0.51 20.90 15.45
C GLY A 90 0.02 21.65 14.23
N ASN A 91 -0.02 22.98 14.28
CA ASN A 91 0.76 23.82 13.38
C ASN A 91 2.17 24.02 13.98
N GLY A 92 3.22 23.71 13.20
CA GLY A 92 4.56 24.29 13.37
C GLY A 92 5.39 23.90 14.60
N GLY A 93 5.01 22.88 15.38
CA GLY A 93 5.80 22.46 16.56
C GLY A 93 5.43 21.11 17.20
N GLN A 94 4.65 20.25 16.53
CA GLN A 94 4.16 18.98 17.08
C GLN A 94 4.85 17.74 16.48
N PRO A 95 4.80 16.57 17.16
CA PRO A 95 5.43 15.36 16.66
C PRO A 95 4.90 15.00 15.27
N PRO A 96 5.78 14.69 14.31
CA PRO A 96 5.35 14.24 12.99
C PRO A 96 4.52 12.95 13.09
N ARG A 97 3.74 12.60 12.06
CA ARG A 97 3.13 11.27 12.01
C ARG A 97 4.24 10.22 11.94
N ARG A 98 4.21 9.23 12.85
CA ARG A 98 5.23 8.20 12.99
C ARG A 98 4.73 6.84 12.51
N CYS A 99 4.56 6.71 11.20
CA CYS A 99 4.11 5.49 10.54
C CYS A 99 5.04 4.29 10.82
N VAL A 100 6.35 4.46 10.64
CA VAL A 100 7.34 3.37 10.72
C VAL A 100 7.56 2.84 12.15
N LEU A 101 7.08 3.57 13.16
CA LEU A 101 7.09 3.11 14.55
C LEU A 101 6.28 1.82 14.72
N CYS A 102 5.19 1.69 13.96
CA CYS A 102 4.30 0.52 13.94
C CYS A 102 4.44 -0.30 12.65
N HIS A 103 4.73 0.35 11.52
CA HIS A 103 4.93 -0.30 10.22
C HIS A 103 6.37 -0.77 10.03
N ASN A 104 6.79 -1.72 10.85
CA ASN A 104 8.11 -2.35 10.77
C ASN A 104 8.00 -3.89 10.81
N SER A 105 9.11 -4.55 10.50
CA SER A 105 9.18 -6.01 10.38
C SER A 105 8.95 -6.77 11.70
N SER A 106 9.04 -6.12 12.86
CA SER A 106 8.80 -6.76 14.16
C SER A 106 7.32 -6.76 14.53
N ASP A 107 6.64 -5.64 14.31
CA ASP A 107 5.23 -5.47 14.69
C ASP A 107 4.27 -5.93 13.58
N LEU A 108 4.67 -5.75 12.32
CA LEU A 108 3.87 -6.07 11.14
C LEU A 108 4.68 -6.89 10.12
N PRO A 109 5.05 -8.14 10.46
CA PRO A 109 5.96 -8.98 9.66
C PRO A 109 5.38 -9.48 8.33
N SER A 110 4.09 -9.28 8.09
CA SER A 110 3.40 -9.74 6.87
C SER A 110 2.97 -8.61 5.94
N HIS A 111 2.56 -7.44 6.46
CA HIS A 111 2.12 -6.29 5.67
C HIS A 111 2.07 -5.00 6.51
N PRO A 112 2.37 -3.81 5.96
CA PRO A 112 3.07 -3.54 4.71
C PRO A 112 4.58 -3.75 4.85
N LEU A 113 5.16 -4.55 3.95
CA LEU A 113 6.59 -4.84 3.90
C LEU A 113 7.33 -3.73 3.16
N GLY A 114 7.88 -2.78 3.92
CA GLY A 114 8.81 -1.75 3.44
C GLY A 114 10.27 -2.16 3.54
N ASP A 115 10.59 -3.45 3.36
CA ASP A 115 11.95 -3.95 3.41
C ASP A 115 12.64 -3.90 2.04
N GLY A 116 13.96 -3.77 2.04
CA GLY A 116 14.76 -3.58 0.84
C GLY A 116 15.40 -2.19 0.80
N ILE A 117 16.34 -2.04 -0.12
CA ILE A 117 17.13 -0.80 -0.27
C ILE A 117 16.59 0.10 -1.40
N ASN A 118 15.66 -0.40 -2.20
CA ASN A 118 15.01 0.38 -3.24
C ASN A 118 13.54 0.55 -2.84
N GLY A 119 13.10 1.79 -2.66
CA GLY A 119 11.70 2.14 -2.39
C GLY A 119 11.24 3.29 -3.27
N HIS A 120 9.93 3.57 -3.26
CA HIS A 120 9.40 4.79 -3.87
C HIS A 120 9.79 5.99 -3.00
N ASP A 121 10.90 6.66 -3.35
CA ASP A 121 11.34 7.92 -2.74
C ASP A 121 11.05 9.10 -3.67
N PHE A 122 10.60 10.20 -3.08
CA PHE A 122 10.25 11.45 -3.75
C PHE A 122 11.14 12.62 -3.29
N VAL A 123 11.91 12.43 -2.21
CA VAL A 123 12.56 13.54 -1.48
C VAL A 123 14.09 13.44 -1.54
N LYS A 124 14.69 12.29 -1.86
CA LYS A 124 16.15 12.17 -2.00
C LYS A 124 16.57 11.01 -2.93
N PRO A 125 17.69 11.14 -3.68
CA PRO A 125 18.37 9.96 -4.21
C PRO A 125 19.03 9.21 -3.05
N GLY A 126 18.54 8.02 -2.73
CA GLY A 126 19.03 7.22 -1.61
C GLY A 126 18.65 5.74 -1.72
N ARG A 127 19.35 4.90 -0.95
CA ARG A 127 19.10 3.46 -0.82
C ARG A 127 18.68 3.08 0.61
N ASP A 128 18.04 4.02 1.28
CA ASP A 128 17.60 3.89 2.66
C ASP A 128 16.16 3.34 2.69
N PRO A 129 15.77 2.59 3.74
CA PRO A 129 14.38 2.23 3.96
C PRO A 129 13.47 3.45 3.99
N LEU A 130 12.20 3.28 3.61
CA LEU A 130 11.21 4.37 3.65
C LEU A 130 11.09 4.95 5.06
N ALA A 131 11.09 6.29 5.15
CA ALA A 131 10.77 7.00 6.38
C ALA A 131 9.32 7.53 6.33
N ASP A 132 8.85 8.05 7.47
CA ASP A 132 7.48 8.55 7.63
C ASP A 132 7.07 9.55 6.53
N GLY A 133 7.98 10.45 6.16
CA GLY A 133 7.72 11.45 5.13
C GLY A 133 7.32 10.84 3.78
N GLN A 134 8.01 9.76 3.35
CA GLN A 134 7.67 9.07 2.11
C GLN A 134 6.32 8.35 2.20
N CYS A 135 5.99 7.74 3.34
CA CYS A 135 4.70 7.11 3.55
C CYS A 135 3.55 8.12 3.38
N LEU A 136 3.73 9.33 3.89
CA LEU A 136 2.71 10.39 3.87
C LEU A 136 2.48 11.01 2.49
N VAL A 137 3.39 10.84 1.53
CA VAL A 137 3.12 11.19 0.13
C VAL A 137 1.94 10.38 -0.39
N CYS A 138 1.95 9.07 -0.13
CA CYS A 138 0.96 8.13 -0.64
C CYS A 138 -0.21 7.88 0.32
N HIS A 139 -0.07 8.13 1.61
CA HIS A 139 -1.05 7.75 2.64
C HIS A 139 -1.50 8.94 3.51
N VAL A 140 -1.65 10.14 2.93
CA VAL A 140 -2.03 11.33 3.71
C VAL A 140 -3.39 11.18 4.41
N ALA A 141 -4.30 10.41 3.81
CA ALA A 141 -5.69 10.29 4.19
C ALA A 141 -6.10 8.88 4.68
N SER A 142 -5.12 8.00 4.96
CA SER A 142 -5.46 6.64 5.38
C SER A 142 -6.15 6.59 6.73
N ASP A 143 -7.22 5.81 6.78
CA ASP A 143 -8.06 5.67 7.98
C ASP A 143 -7.45 4.73 9.01
N MET A 144 -6.42 3.98 8.63
CA MET A 144 -5.68 3.06 9.49
C MET A 144 -6.55 2.01 10.21
N ASN A 145 -7.71 1.63 9.65
CA ASN A 145 -8.60 0.63 10.27
C ASN A 145 -8.17 -0.83 10.02
N GLY A 146 -7.01 -1.03 9.38
CA GLY A 146 -6.47 -2.35 9.03
C GLY A 146 -7.12 -3.00 7.80
N ARG A 147 -8.00 -2.30 7.08
CA ARG A 147 -8.54 -2.71 5.78
C ARG A 147 -8.16 -1.69 4.72
N PHE A 148 -7.28 -2.12 3.81
CA PHE A 148 -6.87 -1.29 2.68
C PHE A 148 -8.02 -1.09 1.68
N ASP A 149 -8.41 0.16 1.49
CA ASP A 149 -9.28 0.64 0.43
C ASP A 149 -8.51 1.69 -0.38
N ILE A 150 -8.29 1.41 -1.66
CA ILE A 150 -7.51 2.26 -2.57
C ILE A 150 -7.99 3.72 -2.58
N ASN A 151 -9.29 3.97 -2.45
CA ASN A 151 -9.86 5.31 -2.56
C ASN A 151 -9.91 6.05 -1.23
N ARG A 152 -9.57 5.39 -0.13
CA ARG A 152 -9.53 5.96 1.21
C ARG A 152 -8.11 6.04 1.73
N ASP A 153 -7.33 4.99 1.53
CA ASP A 153 -5.99 4.86 2.08
C ASP A 153 -4.90 5.46 1.22
N LEU A 154 -5.15 5.68 -0.08
CA LEU A 154 -4.22 6.41 -0.94
C LEU A 154 -4.58 7.90 -1.04
N THR A 155 -3.56 8.74 -1.01
CA THR A 155 -3.61 10.15 -1.36
C THR A 155 -4.28 10.31 -2.71
N ARG A 156 -5.27 11.19 -2.81
CA ARG A 156 -6.04 11.42 -4.04
C ARG A 156 -5.37 12.43 -4.96
N PHE A 157 -4.40 11.95 -5.74
CA PHE A 157 -3.74 12.68 -6.81
C PHE A 157 -4.69 13.00 -7.98
N ALA A 158 -4.45 14.16 -8.61
CA ALA A 158 -5.27 14.66 -9.70
C ALA A 158 -5.11 13.80 -10.96
N ASP A 159 -6.20 13.61 -11.69
CA ASP A 159 -6.21 12.94 -12.98
C ASP A 159 -5.69 13.86 -14.11
N VAL A 160 -5.71 13.37 -15.35
CA VAL A 160 -5.29 14.13 -16.54
C VAL A 160 -6.13 15.38 -16.82
N ARG A 161 -7.29 15.54 -16.17
CA ARG A 161 -8.13 16.74 -16.25
C ARG A 161 -7.92 17.67 -15.05
N GLY A 162 -6.95 17.38 -14.18
CA GLY A 162 -6.72 18.11 -12.95
C GLY A 162 -7.75 17.83 -11.85
N SER A 163 -8.56 16.77 -11.97
CA SER A 163 -9.63 16.44 -11.02
C SER A 163 -9.21 15.34 -10.05
N ALA A 164 -9.57 15.48 -8.76
CA ALA A 164 -9.35 14.45 -7.73
C ALA A 164 -10.40 13.32 -7.83
N ALA A 165 -10.43 12.62 -8.96
CA ALA A 165 -11.34 11.50 -9.21
C ALA A 165 -10.90 10.21 -8.49
N PRO A 166 -11.83 9.34 -8.07
CA PRO A 166 -11.50 8.03 -7.52
C PRO A 166 -10.66 7.18 -8.47
N TYR A 167 -9.77 6.38 -7.92
CA TYR A 167 -8.98 5.37 -8.62
C TYR A 167 -9.84 4.19 -9.03
N ALA A 168 -9.70 3.79 -10.29
CA ALA A 168 -10.31 2.56 -10.80
C ALA A 168 -9.48 1.31 -10.45
N SER A 169 -8.17 1.46 -10.20
CA SER A 169 -7.24 0.37 -9.88
C SER A 169 -5.93 0.91 -9.31
N LEU A 170 -5.09 0.05 -8.74
CA LEU A 170 -3.74 0.43 -8.30
C LEU A 170 -2.87 0.94 -9.45
N SER A 171 -3.01 0.37 -10.64
CA SER A 171 -2.32 0.92 -11.83
C SER A 171 -2.76 2.34 -12.16
N ASP A 172 -4.05 2.69 -11.98
CA ASP A 172 -4.51 4.08 -12.19
C ASP A 172 -3.88 5.04 -11.19
N PHE A 173 -3.66 4.60 -9.93
CA PHE A 173 -2.87 5.34 -8.95
C PHE A 173 -1.43 5.55 -9.42
N CYS A 174 -0.73 4.49 -9.83
CA CYS A 174 0.65 4.59 -10.34
C CYS A 174 0.76 5.59 -11.51
N LEU A 175 -0.20 5.53 -12.44
CA LEU A 175 -0.24 6.38 -13.62
C LEU A 175 -0.54 7.86 -13.32
N ARG A 176 -1.01 8.21 -12.11
CA ARG A 176 -1.11 9.62 -11.71
C ARG A 176 0.27 10.30 -11.60
N CYS A 177 1.31 9.54 -11.28
CA CYS A 177 2.68 10.06 -11.16
C CYS A 177 3.56 9.62 -12.34
N HIS A 178 3.39 8.40 -12.84
CA HIS A 178 4.13 7.85 -13.99
C HIS A 178 3.48 8.24 -15.31
N ASN A 179 3.52 9.54 -15.59
CA ASN A 179 3.04 10.12 -16.84
C ASN A 179 3.91 11.34 -17.22
N ARG A 180 4.02 11.64 -18.51
CA ARG A 180 4.85 12.76 -19.00
C ARG A 180 4.08 14.08 -19.12
N ASP A 181 2.77 14.01 -19.33
CA ASP A 181 1.98 15.19 -19.76
C ASP A 181 1.22 15.88 -18.61
N HIS A 182 1.09 15.22 -17.45
CA HIS A 182 0.26 15.64 -16.31
C HIS A 182 0.87 15.17 -14.97
N GLN A 183 2.15 15.48 -14.74
CA GLN A 183 2.84 15.13 -13.49
C GLN A 183 2.22 15.85 -12.29
N GLN A 184 2.30 15.22 -11.11
CA GLN A 184 1.78 15.82 -9.88
C GLN A 184 2.71 16.94 -9.41
N ILE A 185 2.13 18.09 -9.08
CA ILE A 185 2.87 19.26 -8.61
C ILE A 185 3.67 18.91 -7.35
N GLY A 186 4.97 19.19 -7.36
CA GLY A 186 5.89 18.89 -6.25
C GLY A 186 6.43 17.46 -6.23
N PHE A 187 6.01 16.61 -7.17
CA PHE A 187 6.47 15.23 -7.33
C PHE A 187 6.91 14.95 -8.78
N GLU A 188 7.38 15.98 -9.48
CA GLU A 188 7.79 15.89 -10.87
C GLU A 188 9.02 14.98 -11.04
N ILE A 189 8.94 14.04 -11.98
CA ILE A 189 10.05 13.19 -12.40
C ILE A 189 10.87 13.99 -13.41
N THR A 190 12.06 14.41 -12.97
CA THR A 190 12.98 15.26 -13.75
C THR A 190 14.23 14.51 -14.17
N GLY A 191 14.92 15.02 -15.20
CA GLY A 191 16.19 14.45 -15.67
C GLY A 191 16.07 13.19 -16.53
N THR A 192 14.85 12.80 -16.92
CA THR A 192 14.58 11.70 -17.84
C THR A 192 14.28 12.21 -19.25
N ALA A 193 14.52 11.37 -20.27
CA ALA A 193 14.09 11.68 -21.63
C ALA A 193 12.55 11.62 -21.75
N SER A 194 11.97 12.30 -22.74
CA SER A 194 10.51 12.36 -22.94
C SER A 194 9.87 11.01 -23.27
N ASP A 195 10.66 10.08 -23.79
CA ASP A 195 10.30 8.71 -24.15
C ASP A 195 10.75 7.68 -23.09
N ASP A 196 11.28 8.14 -21.95
CA ASP A 196 11.66 7.25 -20.86
C ASP A 196 10.43 6.49 -20.34
N PRO A 197 10.47 5.14 -20.28
CA PRO A 197 9.35 4.36 -19.78
C PRO A 197 8.85 4.79 -18.40
N LEU A 198 9.72 5.34 -17.54
CA LEU A 198 9.33 5.81 -16.21
C LEU A 198 8.22 6.87 -16.24
N ILE A 199 8.18 7.71 -17.28
CA ILE A 199 7.16 8.74 -17.46
C ILE A 199 6.25 8.48 -18.66
N ALA A 200 6.63 7.59 -19.58
CA ALA A 200 5.86 7.30 -20.79
C ALA A 200 5.00 6.02 -20.68
N ILE A 201 5.12 5.22 -19.61
CA ILE A 201 4.44 3.90 -19.51
C ILE A 201 2.92 4.00 -19.68
N GLY A 202 2.29 5.11 -19.29
CA GLY A 202 0.86 5.34 -19.48
C GLY A 202 0.41 5.27 -20.94
N ASP A 203 1.28 5.64 -21.88
CA ASP A 203 1.00 5.62 -23.32
C ASP A 203 0.79 4.19 -23.84
N ALA A 204 1.48 3.21 -23.25
CA ALA A 204 1.49 1.85 -23.75
C ALA A 204 0.74 0.87 -22.85
N TRP A 205 0.75 1.06 -21.52
CA TRP A 205 0.05 0.21 -20.57
C TRP A 205 -1.46 0.11 -20.86
N ARG A 206 -2.08 1.25 -21.20
CA ARG A 206 -3.52 1.33 -21.49
C ARG A 206 -3.95 0.52 -22.72
N TYR A 207 -3.03 0.21 -23.63
CA TYR A 207 -3.39 -0.46 -24.88
C TYR A 207 -2.83 -1.88 -24.97
N SER A 208 -1.70 -2.14 -24.30
CA SER A 208 -0.83 -3.24 -24.71
C SER A 208 -0.28 -4.09 -23.57
N ASP A 209 -0.52 -3.71 -22.32
CA ASP A 209 -0.06 -4.51 -21.19
C ASP A 209 -1.08 -5.57 -20.79
N LYS A 210 -1.15 -6.64 -21.59
CA LYS A 210 -1.99 -7.81 -21.35
C LYS A 210 -1.12 -9.06 -21.35
N HIS A 211 -1.46 -10.03 -20.51
CA HIS A 211 -1.07 -11.41 -20.77
C HIS A 211 -1.59 -11.74 -22.18
N GLY A 212 -0.72 -12.15 -23.11
CA GLY A 212 -1.03 -12.22 -24.54
C GLY A 212 -2.26 -13.05 -24.92
N TRP A 213 -2.49 -13.28 -26.22
CA TRP A 213 -3.51 -14.21 -26.66
C TRP A 213 -2.90 -15.60 -26.87
N ILE A 214 -3.75 -16.64 -26.83
CA ILE A 214 -3.32 -18.03 -27.12
C ILE A 214 -2.94 -18.19 -28.60
N ASP A 215 -3.27 -17.23 -29.47
CA ASP A 215 -3.15 -17.40 -30.91
C ASP A 215 -1.71 -17.21 -31.40
N GLY A 216 -1.20 -18.25 -32.03
CA GLY A 216 0.16 -18.37 -32.58
C GLY A 216 0.32 -19.76 -33.20
N GLY A 217 0.39 -19.82 -34.53
CA GLY A 217 0.35 -21.05 -35.31
C GLY A 217 1.29 -22.15 -34.81
N GLY A 218 0.74 -23.20 -34.21
CA GLY A 218 1.42 -24.48 -33.96
C GLY A 218 2.56 -24.48 -32.93
N ARG A 219 2.81 -23.39 -32.20
CA ARG A 219 3.79 -23.35 -31.10
C ARG A 219 3.07 -22.94 -29.83
N THR A 220 2.74 -23.93 -29.01
CA THR A 220 1.95 -23.77 -27.79
C THR A 220 2.56 -22.71 -26.87
N TYR A 221 1.84 -21.61 -26.64
CA TYR A 221 2.26 -20.54 -25.74
C TYR A 221 2.22 -21.05 -24.28
N ALA A 222 3.25 -20.70 -23.52
CA ALA A 222 3.81 -21.43 -22.39
C ALA A 222 3.02 -21.39 -21.04
N GLY A 223 1.70 -21.31 -21.07
CA GLY A 223 0.82 -21.44 -19.89
C GLY A 223 0.95 -20.33 -18.83
N LEU A 224 -0.15 -20.08 -18.12
CA LEU A 224 -0.21 -19.13 -17.00
C LEU A 224 -0.58 -19.89 -15.73
N ARG A 225 0.01 -19.49 -14.61
CA ARG A 225 -0.37 -20.01 -13.31
C ARG A 225 -1.75 -19.48 -12.93
N ASP A 226 -2.55 -20.35 -12.34
CA ASP A 226 -3.94 -20.12 -11.92
C ASP A 226 -4.19 -18.69 -11.44
N GLN A 227 -5.34 -18.13 -11.87
CA GLN A 227 -5.82 -16.75 -11.68
C GLN A 227 -5.23 -15.69 -12.62
N TYR A 228 -4.08 -15.96 -13.25
CA TYR A 228 -3.68 -15.22 -14.44
C TYR A 228 -4.37 -15.81 -15.66
N VAL A 229 -4.97 -14.94 -16.48
CA VAL A 229 -5.70 -15.34 -17.68
C VAL A 229 -5.22 -14.54 -18.88
N TYR A 230 -5.16 -15.20 -20.03
CA TYR A 230 -4.86 -14.58 -21.31
C TYR A 230 -5.84 -13.45 -21.65
N GLY A 231 -5.37 -12.43 -22.34
CA GLY A 231 -6.09 -11.20 -22.65
C GLY A 231 -6.34 -10.27 -21.45
N SER A 232 -6.05 -10.70 -20.21
CA SER A 232 -6.20 -9.83 -19.04
C SER A 232 -5.01 -8.90 -18.87
N ARG A 233 -5.30 -7.68 -18.41
CA ARG A 233 -4.27 -6.66 -18.13
C ARG A 233 -3.34 -7.11 -17.00
N VAL A 234 -2.05 -6.88 -17.18
CA VAL A 234 -1.06 -6.99 -16.10
C VAL A 234 -1.11 -5.71 -15.27
N ALA A 235 -1.23 -5.84 -13.96
CA ALA A 235 -1.19 -4.66 -13.08
C ALA A 235 0.26 -4.23 -12.87
N CYS A 236 0.52 -2.93 -12.67
CA CYS A 236 1.88 -2.44 -12.37
C CYS A 236 2.43 -3.15 -11.12
N THR A 237 1.56 -3.37 -10.14
CA THR A 237 1.87 -4.05 -8.87
C THR A 237 1.97 -5.57 -8.99
N ASP A 238 1.76 -6.17 -10.16
CA ASP A 238 2.08 -7.58 -10.35
C ASP A 238 3.60 -7.79 -10.42
N CYS A 239 4.34 -6.80 -10.94
CA CYS A 239 5.80 -6.86 -11.13
C CYS A 239 6.56 -5.87 -10.24
N HIS A 240 5.96 -4.74 -9.86
CA HIS A 240 6.63 -3.67 -9.11
C HIS A 240 6.16 -3.57 -7.66
N ALA A 241 7.10 -3.45 -6.73
CA ALA A 241 6.88 -3.27 -5.30
C ALA A 241 6.52 -1.81 -4.98
N MET A 242 5.48 -1.60 -4.16
CA MET A 242 5.07 -0.24 -3.75
C MET A 242 5.93 0.34 -2.61
N HIS A 243 6.34 -0.48 -1.64
CA HIS A 243 7.02 0.02 -0.44
C HIS A 243 8.53 -0.22 -0.45
N GLY A 244 8.99 -1.39 -0.89
CA GLY A 244 10.42 -1.68 -0.89
C GLY A 244 10.77 -3.02 -1.52
N THR A 245 11.95 -3.10 -2.13
CA THR A 245 12.50 -4.32 -2.71
C THR A 245 14.02 -4.28 -2.76
N ARG A 246 14.65 -5.45 -2.85
CA ARG A 246 16.08 -5.61 -3.12
C ARG A 246 16.43 -5.42 -4.60
N ASN A 247 15.49 -5.62 -5.51
CA ASN A 247 15.75 -5.54 -6.95
C ASN A 247 15.68 -4.09 -7.47
N ALA A 248 16.49 -3.78 -8.49
CA ALA A 248 16.46 -2.49 -9.17
C ALA A 248 15.13 -2.30 -9.93
N GLY A 249 14.79 -1.04 -10.25
CA GLY A 249 13.54 -0.71 -10.96
C GLY A 249 12.27 -1.02 -10.16
N LEU A 250 12.41 -1.16 -8.84
CA LEU A 250 11.35 -1.55 -7.92
C LEU A 250 10.67 -2.87 -8.30
N ILE A 251 11.37 -3.79 -8.95
CA ILE A 251 10.83 -5.13 -9.24
C ILE A 251 10.63 -5.91 -7.93
N ILE A 252 9.52 -6.63 -7.76
CA ILE A 252 9.28 -7.41 -6.55
C ILE A 252 10.40 -8.44 -6.33
N ASP A 253 10.84 -8.59 -5.08
CA ASP A 253 11.80 -9.61 -4.65
C ASP A 253 11.11 -10.85 -4.04
N ARG A 254 9.78 -10.77 -3.88
CA ARG A 254 8.91 -11.81 -3.35
C ARG A 254 7.47 -11.66 -3.88
N PRO A 255 6.70 -12.75 -3.99
CA PRO A 255 5.34 -12.74 -4.54
C PRO A 255 4.32 -12.04 -3.64
N ASP A 256 4.53 -11.90 -2.33
CA ASP A 256 3.62 -11.16 -1.44
C ASP A 256 3.69 -9.64 -1.59
N LYS A 257 4.75 -9.11 -2.21
CA LYS A 257 4.88 -7.70 -2.58
C LYS A 257 4.21 -7.36 -3.91
N GLY A 258 3.74 -8.36 -4.65
CA GLY A 258 3.06 -8.19 -5.93
C GLY A 258 2.27 -9.44 -6.31
N ALA A 259 2.43 -9.89 -7.57
CA ALA A 259 1.79 -11.08 -8.12
C ALA A 259 0.34 -11.26 -7.65
N SER A 260 -0.43 -10.16 -7.67
CA SER A 260 -1.59 -9.95 -6.79
C SER A 260 -2.75 -10.90 -7.05
N ARG A 261 -2.76 -11.50 -8.24
CA ARG A 261 -3.75 -12.50 -8.64
C ARG A 261 -3.45 -13.88 -8.08
N LEU A 262 -2.24 -14.16 -7.60
CA LEU A 262 -1.95 -15.46 -7.01
C LEU A 262 -2.62 -15.58 -5.63
N THR A 263 -2.98 -16.82 -5.29
CA THR A 263 -3.60 -17.14 -4.00
C THR A 263 -2.72 -16.67 -2.84
N ALA A 264 -3.34 -16.30 -1.72
CA ALA A 264 -2.60 -15.93 -0.52
C ALA A 264 -1.63 -17.05 -0.07
N ALA A 265 -2.03 -18.32 -0.22
CA ALA A 265 -1.18 -19.46 0.09
C ALA A 265 0.10 -19.48 -0.77
N PHE A 266 0.00 -19.19 -2.07
CA PHE A 266 1.16 -19.09 -2.94
C PHE A 266 2.01 -17.87 -2.59
N ARG A 267 1.41 -16.69 -2.38
CA ARG A 267 2.15 -15.46 -2.08
C ARG A 267 2.86 -15.51 -0.73
N GLN A 268 2.30 -16.24 0.24
CA GLN A 268 2.92 -16.45 1.56
C GLN A 268 4.07 -17.46 1.51
N GLN A 269 4.17 -18.26 0.45
CA GLN A 269 5.40 -19.01 0.17
C GLN A 269 6.44 -17.99 -0.31
N ALA A 270 7.51 -17.84 0.47
CA ALA A 270 8.56 -16.86 0.22
C ALA A 270 9.45 -17.27 -0.96
N TRP A 271 8.87 -17.34 -2.17
CA TRP A 271 9.59 -17.60 -3.41
C TRP A 271 10.51 -16.41 -3.71
N PRO A 272 11.84 -16.55 -3.59
CA PRO A 272 12.73 -15.43 -3.85
C PRO A 272 12.69 -15.05 -5.32
N VAL A 273 12.75 -13.75 -5.59
CA VAL A 273 12.94 -13.18 -6.91
C VAL A 273 14.18 -12.31 -6.87
N VAL A 274 15.20 -12.70 -7.65
CA VAL A 274 16.42 -11.94 -7.85
C VAL A 274 16.51 -11.58 -9.32
N THR A 275 16.66 -10.30 -9.62
CA THR A 275 16.95 -9.85 -10.99
C THR A 275 18.40 -9.39 -11.07
N GLN A 276 19.20 -10.08 -11.88
CA GLN A 276 20.62 -9.77 -12.05
C GLN A 276 21.03 -9.97 -13.50
N ASN A 277 21.85 -9.06 -14.03
CA ASN A 277 22.39 -9.14 -15.40
C ASN A 277 21.32 -9.34 -16.49
N GLY A 278 20.11 -8.82 -16.26
CA GLY A 278 18.99 -8.95 -17.18
C GLY A 278 18.20 -10.26 -17.05
N ASP A 279 18.53 -11.17 -16.13
CA ASP A 279 17.73 -12.36 -15.85
C ASP A 279 16.43 -11.98 -15.12
N PHE A 280 15.29 -12.30 -15.74
CA PHE A 280 13.95 -12.12 -15.16
C PHE A 280 13.23 -13.46 -14.93
N SER A 281 13.90 -14.59 -15.10
CA SER A 281 13.28 -15.93 -15.05
C SER A 281 12.52 -16.16 -13.74
N GLN A 282 13.13 -15.78 -12.61
CA GLN A 282 12.52 -15.91 -11.28
C GLN A 282 11.27 -15.03 -11.08
N LEU A 283 11.23 -13.86 -11.74
CA LEU A 283 10.05 -13.00 -11.74
C LEU A 283 8.95 -13.61 -12.63
N CYS A 284 9.29 -13.93 -13.88
CA CYS A 284 8.34 -14.41 -14.88
C CYS A 284 7.69 -15.72 -14.44
N VAL A 285 8.46 -16.65 -13.87
CA VAL A 285 7.94 -17.94 -13.41
C VAL A 285 6.92 -17.79 -12.27
N LEU A 286 6.79 -16.63 -11.60
CA LEU A 286 5.74 -16.43 -10.59
C LEU A 286 4.33 -16.50 -11.20
N CYS A 287 4.19 -16.05 -12.43
CA CYS A 287 2.90 -15.99 -13.12
C CYS A 287 2.84 -16.97 -14.31
N HIS A 288 3.99 -17.42 -14.82
CA HIS A 288 4.08 -18.36 -15.92
C HIS A 288 4.26 -19.80 -15.44
N ALA A 289 3.54 -20.72 -16.07
CA ALA A 289 3.61 -22.14 -15.81
C ALA A 289 3.27 -22.93 -17.07
N MET A 290 4.29 -23.49 -17.72
CA MET A 290 4.11 -24.30 -18.92
C MET A 290 3.20 -25.50 -18.74
N GLU A 291 2.15 -25.55 -19.53
CA GLU A 291 1.34 -26.75 -19.74
C GLU A 291 2.08 -27.74 -20.67
N THR A 292 2.67 -27.22 -21.75
CA THR A 292 3.56 -27.97 -22.64
C THR A 292 4.99 -27.54 -22.41
N LEU A 293 5.83 -28.46 -21.94
CA LEU A 293 7.23 -28.18 -21.65
C LEU A 293 8.00 -28.00 -22.97
N LEU A 294 8.73 -26.90 -23.07
CA LEU A 294 9.61 -26.57 -24.19
C LEU A 294 10.99 -26.18 -23.66
N GLU A 295 12.04 -26.54 -24.38
CA GLU A 295 13.43 -26.20 -24.03
C GLU A 295 13.75 -26.54 -22.57
N GLN A 296 13.91 -25.53 -21.69
CA GLN A 296 14.19 -25.69 -20.26
C GLN A 296 12.95 -25.57 -19.36
N GLY A 297 11.75 -25.75 -19.91
CA GLY A 297 10.47 -25.55 -19.20
C GLY A 297 10.27 -26.39 -17.93
N ASP A 298 10.99 -27.50 -17.79
CA ASP A 298 10.95 -28.39 -16.62
C ASP A 298 12.02 -28.07 -15.57
N VAL A 299 12.95 -27.17 -15.89
CA VAL A 299 14.06 -26.79 -15.03
C VAL A 299 13.62 -25.73 -14.03
N ASP A 300 14.08 -25.89 -12.77
CA ASP A 300 13.90 -24.89 -11.72
C ASP A 300 14.72 -23.64 -12.04
N VAL A 301 14.08 -22.47 -12.06
CA VAL A 301 14.73 -21.18 -12.32
C VAL A 301 15.56 -20.63 -11.15
N GLY A 302 15.78 -21.45 -10.12
CA GLY A 302 16.59 -21.13 -8.94
C GLY A 302 15.77 -20.60 -7.76
N ASN A 303 14.44 -20.66 -7.82
CA ASN A 303 13.56 -20.28 -6.72
C ASN A 303 12.54 -21.37 -6.34
N GLY A 304 12.70 -22.60 -6.84
CA GLY A 304 11.80 -23.72 -6.58
C GLY A 304 10.64 -23.84 -7.57
N LEU A 305 10.58 -22.96 -8.58
CA LEU A 305 9.53 -22.91 -9.59
C LEU A 305 10.09 -23.20 -10.98
N ARG A 306 9.22 -23.73 -11.85
CA ARG A 306 9.53 -24.08 -13.25
C ARG A 306 8.41 -23.60 -14.18
N GLY A 307 8.68 -23.56 -15.48
CA GLY A 307 7.69 -23.21 -16.49
C GLY A 307 8.06 -22.03 -17.39
N VAL A 308 9.35 -21.75 -17.58
CA VAL A 308 9.88 -20.80 -18.59
C VAL A 308 10.86 -21.52 -19.52
N HIS A 309 10.94 -21.14 -20.80
CA HIS A 309 11.68 -21.94 -21.79
C HIS A 309 13.19 -21.68 -21.77
N ARG A 310 13.61 -20.50 -21.28
CA ARG A 310 15.01 -20.11 -21.14
C ARG A 310 15.24 -19.49 -19.77
N MET A 311 15.93 -20.23 -18.92
CA MET A 311 16.34 -19.79 -17.60
C MET A 311 17.65 -18.99 -17.70
N GLY A 312 17.80 -17.95 -16.87
CA GLY A 312 19.03 -17.16 -16.81
C GLY A 312 19.12 -16.08 -17.89
N GLU A 313 18.07 -15.88 -18.68
CA GLU A 313 18.06 -14.96 -19.82
C GLU A 313 17.12 -13.76 -19.59
N ASP A 314 17.36 -12.71 -20.37
CA ASP A 314 16.41 -11.60 -20.48
C ASP A 314 15.24 -12.01 -21.35
N CYS A 315 14.05 -12.13 -20.75
CA CYS A 315 12.83 -12.48 -21.47
C CYS A 315 12.28 -11.28 -22.27
N ARG A 316 12.63 -10.04 -21.91
CA ARG A 316 12.03 -8.80 -22.45
C ARG A 316 12.25 -8.57 -23.95
N PRO A 317 13.37 -9.00 -24.58
CA PRO A 317 13.53 -8.90 -26.02
C PRO A 317 12.44 -9.64 -26.80
N CYS A 318 11.87 -10.72 -26.25
CA CYS A 318 10.84 -11.53 -26.88
C CYS A 318 9.44 -11.35 -26.25
N HIS A 319 9.37 -10.95 -24.99
CA HIS A 319 8.14 -10.79 -24.21
C HIS A 319 8.06 -9.39 -23.60
N ARG A 320 7.30 -8.50 -24.21
CA ARG A 320 7.17 -7.11 -23.75
C ARG A 320 5.79 -6.87 -23.15
N HIS A 321 5.78 -6.56 -21.86
CA HIS A 321 4.63 -6.06 -21.13
C HIS A 321 4.66 -4.52 -21.18
N GLY A 322 3.62 -3.89 -21.73
CA GLY A 322 3.57 -2.43 -21.84
C GLY A 322 4.29 -1.82 -23.04
N GLU A 323 4.42 -2.54 -24.16
CA GLU A 323 4.73 -1.94 -25.47
C GLU A 323 3.67 -2.31 -26.52
N ALA A 324 3.45 -1.44 -27.52
CA ALA A 324 2.42 -1.57 -28.56
C ALA A 324 2.50 -2.79 -29.48
N VAL A 325 3.41 -3.76 -29.25
CA VAL A 325 3.71 -4.80 -30.24
C VAL A 325 3.86 -6.18 -29.60
N GLN A 326 2.77 -6.93 -29.65
CA GLN A 326 2.75 -8.25 -30.31
C GLN A 326 1.42 -8.35 -31.08
N ALA A 327 1.25 -7.48 -32.08
CA ALA A 327 0.38 -7.77 -33.20
C ALA A 327 1.11 -8.79 -34.08
N GLY A 328 0.77 -10.07 -33.92
CA GLY A 328 1.26 -11.16 -34.76
C GLY A 328 2.45 -11.92 -34.18
N MET A 329 2.14 -12.96 -33.41
CA MET A 329 2.63 -14.31 -33.76
C MET A 329 1.42 -15.12 -34.24
#